data_AF-A0AAN8IRZ9-F1
#
_entry.id   AF-A0AAN8IRZ9-F1
#
_cell.length_a   1.000
_cell.length_b   1.000
_cell.length_c   1.000
_cell.angle_alpha   90.00
_cell.angle_beta   90.00
_cell.angle_gamma   90.00
#
_symmetry.space_group_name_H-M   'P 1'
#
loop_
_entity.id
_entity.type
_entity.pdbx_description
1 polymer ?
#
loop_
_entity_poly.entity_id
_entity_poly.type
_entity_poly.pdbx_seq_one_letter_code
_entity_poly.pdbx_strand_id
1 'polypeptide(L)'
;MWLLLLAVVAVSMSQQWDPSKYPNPRRDFKQCNMRSISSVCDPDQVLDESQRYRLNNELQRIGRRTETTGSTFCDRKGIDAALAIVRQ
;
A
#
# COMPACT_ATOMS: atom_id res chain seq x y z
N MET A 1 0.52 -34.06 -21.33
CA MET A 1 0.10 -34.20 -19.91
C MET A 1 0.90 -33.31 -18.95
N TRP A 2 2.24 -33.23 -19.05
CA TRP A 2 3.05 -32.36 -18.19
C TRP A 2 2.82 -30.84 -18.36
N LEU A 3 2.58 -30.37 -19.58
CA LEU A 3 2.26 -28.95 -19.86
C LEU A 3 0.95 -28.50 -19.20
N LEU A 4 -0.04 -29.39 -19.09
CA LEU A 4 -1.30 -29.12 -18.39
C LEU A 4 -1.09 -29.03 -16.87
N LEU A 5 -0.24 -29.89 -16.30
CA LEU A 5 0.11 -29.83 -14.87
C LEU A 5 0.88 -28.54 -14.51
N LEU A 6 1.81 -28.10 -15.36
CA LEU A 6 2.52 -26.83 -15.18
C LEU A 6 1.58 -25.61 -15.27
N ALA A 7 0.62 -25.63 -16.20
CA ALA A 7 -0.37 -24.56 -16.32
C ALA A 7 -1.30 -24.49 -15.09
N VAL A 8 -1.69 -25.64 -14.53
CA VAL A 8 -2.55 -25.68 -13.32
C VAL A 8 -1.82 -25.12 -12.08
N VAL A 9 -0.53 -25.41 -11.92
CA VAL A 9 0.27 -24.90 -10.78
C VAL A 9 0.42 -23.37 -10.84
N ALA A 10 0.62 -22.80 -12.03
CA ALA A 10 0.76 -21.35 -12.20
C ALA A 10 -0.54 -20.59 -11.86
N VAL A 11 -1.70 -21.17 -12.15
CA VAL A 11 -3.01 -20.56 -11.85
C VAL A 11 -3.33 -20.61 -10.35
N SER A 12 -2.83 -21.60 -9.61
CA SER A 12 -3.07 -21.73 -8.17
C SER A 12 -2.26 -20.78 -7.27
N MET A 13 -1.37 -19.94 -7.82
CA MET A 13 -0.59 -18.96 -7.04
C MET A 13 -1.30 -17.60 -6.88
N SER A 14 -2.63 -17.56 -6.86
CA SER A 14 -3.35 -16.36 -6.42
C SER A 14 -3.11 -16.16 -4.91
N GLN A 15 -2.26 -15.20 -4.56
CA GLN A 15 -1.98 -14.87 -3.16
C GLN A 15 -3.21 -14.21 -2.54
N GLN A 16 -3.94 -14.95 -1.72
CA GLN A 16 -5.02 -14.40 -0.91
C GLN A 16 -4.42 -13.62 0.26
N TRP A 17 -4.78 -12.34 0.39
CA TRP A 17 -4.31 -11.51 1.48
C TRP A 17 -5.11 -11.76 2.76
N ASP A 18 -4.39 -12.19 3.80
CA ASP A 18 -4.84 -12.15 5.19
C ASP A 18 -4.41 -10.78 5.77
N PRO A 19 -5.29 -10.04 6.46
CA PRO A 19 -4.94 -8.76 7.11
C PRO A 19 -3.68 -8.84 7.99
N SER A 20 -3.41 -9.99 8.61
CA SER A 20 -2.21 -10.21 9.45
C SER A 20 -0.91 -10.38 8.66
N LYS A 21 -1.01 -10.77 7.38
CA LYS A 21 0.13 -10.98 6.46
C LYS A 21 0.31 -9.83 5.48
N TYR A 22 -0.62 -8.89 5.45
CA TYR A 22 -0.55 -7.74 4.56
C TYR A 22 0.61 -6.81 4.97
N PRO A 23 1.49 -6.41 4.03
CA PRO A 23 2.68 -5.65 4.39
C PRO A 23 2.34 -4.24 4.88
N ASN A 24 3.06 -3.77 5.90
CA ASN A 24 2.85 -2.42 6.44
C ASN A 24 3.69 -1.41 5.64
N PRO A 25 3.10 -0.43 4.93
CA PRO A 25 3.85 0.50 4.08
C PRO A 25 4.80 1.44 4.85
N ARG A 26 4.67 1.52 6.18
CA ARG A 26 5.54 2.33 7.05
C ARG A 26 6.78 1.58 7.55
N ARG A 27 6.78 0.24 7.45
CA ARG A 27 7.89 -0.62 7.90
C ARG A 27 8.44 -1.49 6.77
N ASP A 28 7.54 -2.02 5.94
CA ASP A 28 7.76 -3.04 4.93
C ASP A 28 7.59 -2.47 3.51
N PHE A 29 7.95 -1.19 3.31
CA PHE A 29 7.66 -0.42 2.08
C PHE A 29 8.15 -1.06 0.77
N LYS A 30 9.24 -1.84 0.81
CA LYS A 30 9.73 -2.56 -0.37
C LYS A 30 8.76 -3.65 -0.83
N GLN A 31 8.10 -4.34 0.12
CA GLN A 31 7.08 -5.36 -0.17
C GLN A 31 5.79 -4.74 -0.72
N CYS A 32 5.58 -3.46 -0.45
CA CYS A 32 4.50 -2.64 -0.99
C CYS A 32 4.81 -2.03 -2.37
N ASN A 33 5.92 -2.41 -3.02
CA ASN A 33 6.40 -1.85 -4.28
C ASN A 33 6.65 -0.32 -4.25
N MET A 34 7.13 0.18 -3.11
CA MET A 34 7.55 1.56 -2.90
C MET A 34 9.07 1.64 -2.69
N ARG A 35 9.72 2.72 -3.13
CA ARG A 35 11.16 2.95 -2.92
C ARG A 35 11.51 3.44 -1.51
N SER A 36 10.53 3.93 -0.76
CA SER A 36 10.70 4.48 0.59
C SER A 36 9.43 4.30 1.42
N ILE A 37 9.50 4.59 2.73
CA ILE A 37 8.36 4.69 3.64
C ILE A 37 7.22 5.47 2.97
N SER A 38 6.00 4.95 3.09
CA SER A 38 4.83 5.56 2.44
C SER A 38 3.53 5.27 3.21
N SER A 39 2.43 5.85 2.72
CA SER A 39 1.08 5.55 3.15
C SER A 39 0.34 4.59 2.21
N VAL A 40 0.95 4.14 1.12
CA VAL A 40 0.31 3.28 0.11
C VAL A 40 0.99 1.93 0.09
N CYS A 41 0.20 0.87 0.11
CA CYS A 41 0.68 -0.48 -0.08
C CYS A 41 -0.09 -1.18 -1.20
N ASP A 42 0.63 -1.57 -2.24
CA ASP A 42 0.11 -2.28 -3.41
C ASP A 42 1.12 -3.40 -3.77
N PRO A 43 1.09 -4.51 -3.00
CA PRO A 43 2.02 -5.63 -3.19
C PRO A 43 1.77 -6.38 -4.51
N ASP A 44 0.52 -6.38 -4.99
CA ASP A 44 0.10 -7.06 -6.22
C ASP A 44 0.35 -6.24 -7.50
N GLN A 45 0.94 -5.04 -7.35
CA GLN A 45 1.19 -4.08 -8.43
C GLN A 45 -0.06 -3.85 -9.30
N VAL A 46 -1.23 -3.68 -8.66
CA VAL A 46 -2.47 -3.29 -9.34
C VAL A 46 -2.29 -1.92 -10.00
N LEU A 47 -1.50 -1.06 -9.37
CA LEU A 47 -1.13 0.24 -9.90
C LEU A 47 0.27 0.21 -10.54
N ASP A 48 0.53 1.15 -11.44
CA ASP A 48 1.90 1.45 -11.83
C ASP A 48 2.62 2.27 -10.74
N GLU A 49 3.94 2.40 -10.87
CA GLU A 49 4.75 3.13 -9.90
C GLU A 49 4.29 4.59 -9.76
N SER A 50 4.02 5.28 -10.88
CA SER A 50 3.64 6.69 -10.87
C SER A 50 2.31 6.92 -10.13
N GLN A 51 1.36 6.00 -10.31
CA GLN A 51 0.06 6.02 -9.65
C GLN A 51 0.21 5.81 -8.14
N ARG A 52 1.03 4.86 -7.69
CA ARG A 52 1.33 4.66 -6.26
C ARG A 52 1.88 5.94 -5.63
N TYR A 53 2.85 6.59 -6.28
CA TYR A 53 3.44 7.82 -5.76
C TYR A 53 2.48 9.02 -5.80
N ARG A 54 1.64 9.12 -6.83
CA ARG A 54 0.60 10.15 -6.90
C ARG A 54 -0.38 10.02 -5.74
N LEU A 55 -0.87 8.81 -5.46
CA LEU A 55 -1.77 8.57 -4.34
C LEU A 55 -1.10 8.85 -3.00
N ASN A 56 0.15 8.42 -2.81
CA ASN A 56 0.91 8.72 -1.60
C ASN A 56 1.01 10.23 -1.35
N ASN A 57 1.28 11.02 -2.40
CA ASN A 57 1.36 12.48 -2.28
C ASN A 57 0.00 13.10 -1.92
N GLU A 58 -1.10 12.60 -2.48
CA GLU A 58 -2.45 13.08 -2.13
C GLU A 58 -2.81 12.73 -0.67
N LEU A 59 -2.47 11.52 -0.19
CA LEU A 59 -2.68 11.16 1.23
C LEU A 59 -1.89 12.08 2.17
N GLN A 60 -0.63 12.39 1.84
CA GLN A 60 0.17 13.33 2.61
C GLN A 60 -0.41 14.75 2.58
N ARG A 61 -0.96 15.17 1.43
CA ARG A 61 -1.61 16.48 1.27
C ARG A 61 -2.88 16.57 2.11
N ILE A 62 -3.67 15.51 2.18
CA ILE A 62 -4.85 15.43 3.06
C ILE A 62 -4.42 15.59 4.51
N GLY A 63 -3.38 14.86 4.94
CA GLY A 63 -2.83 15.00 6.29
C GLY A 63 -2.49 16.44 6.62
N ARG A 64 -1.70 17.11 5.76
CA ARG A 64 -1.32 18.53 5.95
C ARG A 64 -2.51 19.50 5.97
N ARG A 65 -3.51 19.28 5.13
CA ARG A 65 -4.69 20.16 5.03
C ARG A 65 -5.66 20.03 6.19
N THR A 66 -5.58 18.91 6.90
CA THR A 66 -6.45 18.60 8.03
C THR A 66 -5.74 18.80 9.36
N GLU A 67 -4.51 19.33 9.34
CA GLU A 67 -3.80 19.79 10.53
C GLU A 67 -4.58 20.93 11.19
N THR A 68 -4.70 20.87 12.51
CA THR A 68 -5.30 21.91 13.33
C THR A 68 -4.23 22.83 13.91
N THR A 69 -4.59 24.07 14.21
CA THR A 69 -3.69 25.03 14.87
C THR A 69 -3.59 24.73 16.37
N GLY A 70 -2.91 23.64 16.71
CA GLY A 70 -2.60 23.24 18.09
C GLY A 70 -1.26 23.80 18.57
N SER A 71 -1.02 23.81 19.88
CA SER A 71 0.28 24.23 20.44
C SER A 71 1.31 23.09 20.45
N THR A 72 0.85 21.84 20.58
CA THR A 72 1.69 20.64 20.60
C THR A 72 1.68 19.89 19.26
N PHE A 73 2.64 18.98 19.07
CA PHE A 73 2.71 18.13 17.89
C PHE A 73 1.46 17.25 17.72
N CYS A 74 0.93 16.69 18.81
CA CYS A 74 -0.28 15.86 18.77
C CYS A 74 -1.51 16.68 18.43
N ASP A 75 -1.60 17.92 18.92
CA ASP A 75 -2.72 18.82 18.63
C ASP A 75 -2.67 19.39 17.21
N ARG A 76 -1.54 19.27 16.51
CA ARG A 76 -1.38 19.67 15.11
C ARG A 76 -1.59 18.53 14.13
N LYS A 77 -1.57 17.28 14.59
CA LYS A 77 -1.58 16.12 13.71
C LYS A 77 -2.93 16.05 12.96
N GLY A 78 -2.87 16.19 11.64
CA GLY A 78 -4.02 15.98 10.77
C GLY A 78 -4.36 14.49 10.55
N ILE A 79 -5.27 14.23 9.63
CA ILE A 79 -5.70 12.87 9.26
C ILE A 79 -4.52 12.07 8.73
N ASP A 80 -4.27 10.92 9.36
CA ASP A 80 -3.16 10.04 9.03
C ASP A 80 -3.67 8.78 8.33
N ALA A 81 -3.84 8.86 7.02
CA ALA A 81 -4.42 7.79 6.21
C ALA A 81 -3.37 6.80 5.69
N ALA A 82 -3.79 5.55 5.51
CA ALA A 82 -3.07 4.51 4.79
C ALA A 82 -4.02 3.83 3.78
N LEU A 83 -3.48 3.44 2.63
CA LEU A 83 -4.22 2.81 1.54
C LEU A 83 -3.62 1.43 1.25
N ALA A 84 -4.46 0.40 1.35
CA ALA A 84 -4.15 -0.98 0.98
C ALA A 84 -4.91 -1.34 -0.30
N ILE A 85 -4.21 -1.86 -1.31
CA ILE A 85 -4.76 -2.23 -2.60
C ILE A 85 -4.34 -3.67 -2.90
N VAL A 86 -5.33 -4.49 -3.22
CA VAL A 86 -5.15 -5.91 -3.53
C VAL A 86 -5.92 -6.28 -4.79
N ARG A 87 -5.41 -7.25 -5.52
CA ARG A 87 -6.17 -7.90 -6.59
C ARG A 87 -7.21 -8.83 -5.97
N GLN A 88 -8.47 -8.70 -6.41
CA GLN A 88 -9.57 -9.58 -6.00
C GLN A 88 -9.59 -10.88 -6.79
#